data_AF-A0AAV9PZH3-F1
#
_entry.id   AF-A0AAV9PZH3-F1
#
_cell.length_a   1.000
_cell.length_b   1.000
_cell.length_c   1.000
_cell.angle_alpha   90.00
_cell.angle_beta   90.00
_cell.angle_gamma   90.00
#
_symmetry.space_group_name_H-M   'P 1'
#
loop_
_entity.id
_entity.type
_entity.pdbx_description
1 polymer ?
#
loop_
_entity_poly.entity_id
_entity_poly.type
_entity_poly.pdbx_seq_one_letter_code
_entity_poly.pdbx_strand_id
1 'polypeptide(L)'
;MEELLEENHPERIFLGFVTPSVGDTFVANADDETFAQAICALDPDYFIIPYRDIHHHIKPTLETEPRFRYVKSFEERVGTFYHVLDSLVTLRQERGHAITLDVYRHLLRCAAAGGYANMARIVFRTLMPEKEIVPDVDCYNYFMEALNWNLAYGRFERYTLRVVPRHMQLRAQKVRPPGFHGHTVASPMLPDNEQSLRLEVLRTFNELVRQGLKGDEATFCNLITAMGREGDISSVRSVLKSVWNIDLDALERYDEEEVESPTFYNADSPLKPTERLLRTVVHTFSTNNQVDKAGMLVDYISRNYNMQIAASVWSYLLEWTTFLSIQYGGYKLRNGETVGRVSYRAVEILWRAFHDEPYNVPVTIEDQIFRVKSRIRGKRLELALHDLRVCAELLDQDRTKVSQMYDKMRAYLKTNYDHIFEAGVPSCEFLQLRREFLFASIRLDCHIQLIITALRNVFREKWWNVTSHSWFFRDVTWPLRLVPDLVQEWQEFLPNIVPYYTRTGHVTIDGREHREKALMSAHSAQTTFAGSMRAMFDTYSPARLRHSVDYVSRGPKGLADFDAEAASAEEDGDERYIDWVLREEKAQREERLSKRRHGKLNRPGPDWRMDEWHPWAGAPIN
;
A
#
# COMPACT_ATOMS: atom_id res chain seq x y z
N MET A 1 13.46 3.28 -30.52
CA MET A 1 12.26 3.70 -29.76
C MET A 1 10.99 3.36 -30.52
N GLU A 2 10.89 3.67 -31.82
CA GLU A 2 9.74 3.28 -32.66
C GLU A 2 9.39 1.79 -32.54
N GLU A 3 10.37 0.89 -32.70
CA GLU A 3 10.19 -0.56 -32.48
C GLU A 3 9.66 -0.90 -31.06
N LEU A 4 10.08 -0.15 -30.03
CA LEU A 4 9.60 -0.37 -28.65
C LEU A 4 8.16 0.11 -28.46
N LEU A 5 7.74 1.12 -29.20
CA LEU A 5 6.36 1.62 -29.20
C LEU A 5 5.42 0.66 -29.93
N GLU A 6 5.89 0.02 -31.01
CA GLU A 6 5.15 -1.04 -31.71
C GLU A 6 4.91 -2.26 -30.82
N GLU A 7 5.91 -2.66 -30.03
CA GLU A 7 5.77 -3.74 -29.03
C GLU A 7 4.82 -3.37 -27.87
N ASN A 8 4.63 -2.07 -27.61
CA ASN A 8 3.76 -1.52 -26.56
C ASN A 8 3.97 -2.12 -25.16
N HIS A 9 5.21 -2.43 -24.80
CA HIS A 9 5.56 -2.95 -23.47
C HIS A 9 6.04 -1.81 -22.54
N PRO A 10 5.27 -1.40 -21.50
CA PRO A 10 5.55 -0.20 -20.71
C PRO A 10 6.97 -0.15 -20.11
N GLU A 11 7.45 -1.28 -19.60
CA GLU A 11 8.78 -1.37 -18.98
C GLU A 11 9.93 -1.29 -19.98
N ARG A 12 9.71 -1.74 -21.22
CA ARG A 12 10.75 -1.66 -22.27
C ARG A 12 10.86 -0.23 -22.76
N ILE A 13 9.73 0.43 -22.96
CA ILE A 13 9.67 1.86 -23.27
C ILE A 13 10.36 2.67 -22.17
N PHE A 14 10.05 2.40 -20.91
CA PHE A 14 10.71 3.04 -19.76
C PHE A 14 12.23 2.85 -19.77
N LEU A 15 12.71 1.61 -19.93
CA LEU A 15 14.16 1.35 -19.94
C LEU A 15 14.83 1.90 -21.21
N GLY A 16 14.12 1.99 -22.33
CA GLY A 16 14.56 2.69 -23.53
C GLY A 16 14.75 4.18 -23.28
N PHE A 17 13.85 4.82 -22.55
CA PHE A 17 13.98 6.24 -22.17
C PHE A 17 15.19 6.50 -21.27
N VAL A 18 15.44 5.62 -20.30
CA VAL A 18 16.57 5.78 -19.36
C VAL A 18 17.92 5.52 -20.03
N THR A 19 17.94 4.73 -21.11
CA THR A 19 19.16 4.39 -21.85
C THR A 19 19.58 5.56 -22.73
N PRO A 20 20.72 6.25 -22.48
CA PRO A 20 21.05 7.51 -23.15
C PRO A 20 21.10 7.43 -24.69
N SER A 21 21.62 6.32 -25.22
CA SER A 21 21.72 6.11 -26.67
C SER A 21 20.35 6.09 -27.38
N VAL A 22 19.29 5.69 -26.67
CA VAL A 22 17.93 5.55 -27.19
C VAL A 22 17.08 6.74 -26.78
N GLY A 23 17.06 7.05 -25.48
CA GLY A 23 16.22 8.09 -24.87
C GLY A 23 16.56 9.49 -25.35
N ASP A 24 17.83 9.92 -25.24
CA ASP A 24 18.22 11.30 -25.59
C ASP A 24 17.98 11.58 -27.08
N THR A 25 18.32 10.61 -27.93
CA THR A 25 18.08 10.67 -29.38
C THR A 25 16.59 10.79 -29.69
N PHE A 26 15.74 10.03 -28.98
CA PHE A 26 14.30 10.07 -29.16
C PHE A 26 13.67 11.38 -28.68
N VAL A 27 14.01 11.83 -27.47
CA VAL A 27 13.49 13.09 -26.91
C VAL A 27 13.88 14.29 -27.78
N ALA A 28 15.06 14.25 -28.41
CA ALA A 28 15.52 15.30 -29.31
C ALA A 28 14.75 15.33 -30.64
N ASN A 29 14.46 14.17 -31.23
CA ASN A 29 14.04 14.05 -32.63
C ASN A 29 12.57 13.69 -32.85
N ALA A 30 11.89 13.11 -31.86
CA ALA A 30 10.50 12.71 -32.00
C ALA A 30 9.58 13.93 -32.20
N ASP A 31 8.50 13.74 -32.94
CA ASP A 31 7.39 14.69 -32.99
C ASP A 31 6.57 14.65 -31.69
N ASP A 32 5.71 15.66 -31.50
CA ASP A 32 4.95 15.83 -30.26
C ASP A 32 3.94 14.71 -30.00
N GLU A 33 3.37 14.12 -31.06
CA GLU A 33 2.37 13.04 -30.96
C GLU A 33 3.05 11.73 -30.57
N THR A 34 4.15 11.36 -31.25
CA THR A 34 4.93 10.17 -30.90
C THR A 34 5.53 10.27 -29.49
N PHE A 35 6.02 11.46 -29.09
CA PHE A 35 6.49 11.68 -27.73
C PHE A 35 5.35 11.52 -26.70
N ALA A 36 4.18 12.10 -26.98
CA ALA A 36 3.02 11.97 -26.11
C ALA A 36 2.57 10.51 -25.97
N GLN A 37 2.54 9.75 -27.06
CA GLN A 37 2.23 8.32 -27.05
C GLN A 37 3.24 7.54 -26.18
N ALA A 38 4.54 7.82 -26.35
CA ALA A 38 5.59 7.14 -25.60
C ALA A 38 5.55 7.44 -24.10
N ILE A 39 5.31 8.69 -23.70
CA ILE A 39 5.14 9.05 -22.29
C ILE A 39 3.85 8.45 -21.74
N CYS A 40 2.74 8.51 -22.47
CA CYS A 40 1.47 7.97 -22.01
C CYS A 40 1.47 6.44 -21.88
N ALA A 41 2.36 5.74 -22.59
CA ALA A 41 2.59 4.31 -22.43
C ALA A 41 3.23 3.95 -21.06
N LEU A 42 3.78 4.92 -20.32
CA LEU A 42 4.27 4.74 -18.95
C LEU A 42 3.12 4.67 -17.94
N ASP A 43 2.19 3.73 -18.15
CA ASP A 43 0.90 3.70 -17.46
C ASP A 43 1.06 3.50 -15.92
N PRO A 44 0.44 4.34 -15.08
CA PRO A 44 0.46 4.15 -13.63
C PRO A 44 -0.17 2.82 -13.16
N ASP A 45 -1.05 2.21 -13.94
CA ASP A 45 -1.61 0.88 -13.69
C ASP A 45 -0.52 -0.21 -13.78
N TYR A 46 0.57 0.08 -14.51
CA TYR A 46 1.74 -0.79 -14.58
C TYR A 46 2.78 -0.47 -13.49
N PHE A 47 3.11 0.82 -13.28
CA PHE A 47 4.26 1.23 -12.45
C PHE A 47 3.92 1.59 -11.00
N ILE A 48 2.68 1.96 -10.70
CA ILE A 48 2.29 2.52 -9.39
C ILE A 48 1.25 1.63 -8.69
N ILE A 49 0.10 1.39 -9.32
CA ILE A 49 -1.07 0.78 -8.66
C ILE A 49 -0.79 -0.61 -8.06
N PRO A 50 -0.16 -1.56 -8.78
CA PRO A 50 0.09 -2.89 -8.22
C PRO A 50 1.01 -2.84 -7.00
N TYR A 51 2.01 -1.96 -7.03
CA TYR A 51 2.90 -1.77 -5.89
C TYR A 51 2.18 -1.08 -4.73
N ARG A 52 1.35 -0.07 -4.99
CA ARG A 52 0.52 0.61 -3.98
C ARG A 52 -0.32 -0.39 -3.20
N ASP A 53 -1.01 -1.28 -3.91
CA ASP A 53 -1.94 -2.23 -3.32
C ASP A 53 -1.21 -3.28 -2.47
N ILE A 54 -0.06 -3.80 -2.94
CA ILE A 54 0.76 -4.73 -2.15
C ILE A 54 1.38 -4.03 -0.93
N HIS A 55 1.87 -2.80 -1.10
CA HIS A 55 2.54 -2.05 -0.02
C HIS A 55 1.58 -1.60 1.07
N HIS A 56 0.28 -1.49 0.79
CA HIS A 56 -0.77 -1.18 1.78
C HIS A 56 -0.63 -2.06 3.05
N HIS A 57 -0.32 -3.35 2.87
CA HIS A 57 -0.22 -4.32 3.96
C HIS A 57 1.20 -4.46 4.55
N ILE A 58 2.25 -4.02 3.84
CA ILE A 58 3.65 -4.12 4.29
C ILE A 58 3.91 -3.19 5.47
N LYS A 59 4.51 -3.68 6.57
CA LYS A 59 4.98 -2.84 7.68
C LYS A 59 6.35 -2.25 7.38
N PRO A 60 6.61 -0.99 7.82
CA PRO A 60 7.86 -0.29 7.51
C PRO A 60 9.14 -1.01 7.97
N THR A 61 9.05 -1.94 8.92
CA THR A 61 10.20 -2.73 9.37
C THR A 61 10.79 -3.60 8.25
N LEU A 62 9.99 -4.01 7.26
CA LEU A 62 10.49 -4.75 6.08
C LEU A 62 11.36 -3.87 5.16
N GLU A 63 11.22 -2.55 5.26
CA GLU A 63 11.95 -1.58 4.43
C GLU A 63 13.32 -1.22 5.02
N THR A 64 13.61 -1.63 6.26
CA THR A 64 14.78 -1.15 7.02
C THR A 64 15.58 -2.23 7.74
N GLU A 65 15.01 -3.39 8.07
CA GLU A 65 15.58 -4.26 9.11
C GLU A 65 16.03 -5.68 8.69
N PRO A 66 15.44 -6.41 7.72
CA PRO A 66 16.05 -7.65 7.27
C PRO A 66 17.24 -7.38 6.32
N ARG A 67 18.45 -7.82 6.69
CA ARG A 67 19.67 -7.67 5.85
C ARG A 67 19.55 -8.28 4.45
N PHE A 68 18.71 -9.31 4.26
CA PHE A 68 18.65 -10.12 3.03
C PHE A 68 17.24 -10.30 2.45
N ARG A 69 16.21 -9.71 3.08
CA ARG A 69 14.80 -9.76 2.64
C ARG A 69 14.12 -8.39 2.68
N TYR A 70 14.89 -7.31 2.66
CA TYR A 70 14.29 -5.98 2.68
C TYR A 70 13.50 -5.72 1.40
N VAL A 71 12.40 -4.98 1.51
CA VAL A 71 11.58 -4.54 0.37
C VAL A 71 11.82 -3.05 0.16
N LYS A 72 12.06 -2.63 -1.10
CA LYS A 72 12.16 -1.21 -1.46
C LYS A 72 10.83 -0.54 -1.12
N SER A 73 10.87 0.62 -0.47
CA SER A 73 9.63 1.29 -0.07
C SER A 73 8.84 1.78 -1.28
N PHE A 74 7.53 1.91 -1.11
CA PHE A 74 6.65 2.47 -2.15
C PHE A 74 7.07 3.90 -2.51
N GLU A 75 7.45 4.70 -1.51
CA GLU A 75 7.90 6.09 -1.66
C GLU A 75 9.18 6.18 -2.53
N GLU A 76 10.18 5.33 -2.29
CA GLU A 76 11.41 5.27 -3.12
C GLU A 76 11.09 4.87 -4.57
N ARG A 77 10.22 3.88 -4.78
CA ARG A 77 9.88 3.44 -6.13
C ARG A 77 9.18 4.54 -6.91
N VAL A 78 8.14 5.11 -6.32
CA VAL A 78 7.31 6.12 -6.97
C VAL A 78 8.08 7.43 -7.13
N GLY A 79 8.91 7.81 -6.16
CA GLY A 79 9.81 8.96 -6.26
C GLY A 79 10.76 8.84 -7.44
N THR A 80 11.41 7.67 -7.61
CA THR A 80 12.29 7.42 -8.77
C THR A 80 11.53 7.52 -10.08
N PHE A 81 10.34 6.92 -10.16
CA PHE A 81 9.50 6.97 -11.36
C PHE A 81 9.11 8.42 -11.73
N TYR A 82 8.70 9.23 -10.76
CA TYR A 82 8.39 10.64 -10.99
C TYR A 82 9.60 11.46 -11.42
N HIS A 83 10.78 11.21 -10.83
CA HIS A 83 12.00 11.91 -11.23
C HIS A 83 12.38 11.60 -12.69
N VAL A 84 12.14 10.36 -13.14
CA VAL A 84 12.32 10.00 -14.56
C VAL A 84 11.33 10.76 -15.45
N LEU A 85 10.05 10.80 -15.11
CA LEU A 85 9.05 11.56 -15.88
C LEU A 85 9.39 13.05 -15.94
N ASP A 86 9.78 13.65 -14.81
CA ASP A 86 10.18 15.06 -14.71
C ASP A 86 11.42 15.35 -15.55
N SER A 87 12.43 14.46 -15.52
CA SER A 87 13.64 14.57 -16.33
C SER A 87 13.32 14.53 -17.83
N LEU A 88 12.45 13.63 -18.27
CA LEU A 88 12.06 13.49 -19.67
C LEU A 88 11.29 14.73 -20.17
N VAL A 89 10.36 15.25 -19.37
CA VAL A 89 9.59 16.46 -19.71
C VAL A 89 10.49 17.69 -19.72
N THR A 90 11.38 17.83 -18.74
CA THR A 90 12.35 18.93 -18.67
C THR A 90 13.27 18.91 -19.88
N LEU A 91 13.84 17.75 -20.22
CA LEU A 91 14.71 17.60 -21.38
C LEU A 91 13.98 17.96 -22.69
N ARG A 92 12.72 17.54 -22.84
CA ARG A 92 11.89 17.89 -24.00
C ARG A 92 11.67 19.41 -24.11
N GLN A 93 11.38 20.06 -22.98
CA GLN A 93 11.18 21.51 -22.92
C GLN A 93 12.46 22.32 -23.18
N GLU A 94 13.61 21.89 -22.65
CA GLU A 94 14.91 22.52 -22.90
C GLU A 94 15.31 22.50 -24.37
N ARG A 95 14.82 21.50 -25.12
CA ARG A 95 15.01 21.38 -26.57
C ARG A 95 14.01 22.20 -27.38
N GLY A 96 13.12 22.95 -26.73
CA GLY A 96 12.19 23.89 -27.37
C GLY A 96 10.90 23.26 -27.90
N HIS A 97 10.63 22.00 -27.55
CA HIS A 97 9.42 21.31 -28.00
C HIS A 97 8.23 21.57 -27.07
N ALA A 98 7.02 21.55 -27.63
CA ALA A 98 5.80 21.74 -26.86
C ALA A 98 5.40 20.46 -26.11
N ILE A 99 4.68 20.62 -25.00
CA ILE A 99 4.10 19.51 -24.25
C ILE A 99 2.59 19.53 -24.47
N THR A 100 2.04 18.43 -24.97
CA THR A 100 0.61 18.31 -25.29
C THR A 100 -0.24 18.14 -24.03
N LEU A 101 -1.56 18.38 -24.16
CA LEU A 101 -2.52 18.15 -23.07
C LEU A 101 -2.49 16.70 -22.58
N ASP A 102 -2.32 15.72 -23.48
CA ASP A 102 -2.30 14.31 -23.11
C ASP A 102 -1.14 13.98 -22.15
N VAL A 103 0.04 14.58 -22.36
CA VAL A 103 1.16 14.44 -21.43
C VAL A 103 0.82 15.05 -20.07
N TYR A 104 0.26 16.26 -20.02
CA TYR A 104 -0.15 16.87 -18.75
C TYR A 104 -1.24 16.05 -18.03
N ARG A 105 -2.24 15.54 -18.77
CA ARG A 105 -3.27 14.64 -18.25
C ARG A 105 -2.64 13.37 -17.68
N HIS A 106 -1.67 12.79 -18.38
CA HIS A 106 -0.94 11.60 -17.92
C HIS A 106 -0.10 11.87 -16.67
N LEU A 107 0.63 12.99 -16.59
CA LEU A 107 1.38 13.38 -15.39
C LEU A 107 0.47 13.54 -14.17
N LEU A 108 -0.73 14.13 -14.36
CA LEU A 108 -1.74 14.22 -13.32
C LEU A 108 -2.29 12.85 -12.93
N ARG A 109 -2.55 11.95 -13.89
CA ARG A 109 -2.98 10.57 -13.64
C ARG A 109 -1.94 9.81 -12.80
N CYS A 110 -0.66 9.95 -13.13
CA CYS A 110 0.45 9.41 -12.36
C CYS A 110 0.47 9.97 -10.94
N ALA A 111 0.37 11.29 -10.78
CA ALA A 111 0.32 11.94 -9.48
C ALA A 111 -0.91 11.51 -8.64
N ALA A 112 -2.06 11.29 -9.27
CA ALA A 112 -3.27 10.77 -8.63
C ALA A 112 -3.05 9.34 -8.12
N ALA A 113 -2.52 8.46 -8.98
CA ALA A 113 -2.29 7.06 -8.66
C ALA A 113 -1.34 6.86 -7.47
N GLY A 114 -0.27 7.66 -7.40
CA GLY A 114 0.71 7.59 -6.30
C GLY A 114 0.44 8.55 -5.14
N GLY A 115 -0.59 9.38 -5.22
CA GLY A 115 -0.94 10.34 -4.18
C GLY A 115 0.13 11.41 -3.96
N TYR A 116 0.57 12.09 -5.03
CA TYR A 116 1.61 13.12 -4.99
C TYR A 116 1.07 14.51 -5.35
N ALA A 117 0.44 15.17 -4.37
CA ALA A 117 -0.20 16.46 -4.61
C ALA A 117 0.75 17.59 -4.99
N ASN A 118 2.02 17.55 -4.58
CA ASN A 118 2.97 18.61 -4.90
C ASN A 118 3.24 18.65 -6.42
N MET A 119 3.50 17.49 -7.02
CA MET A 119 3.62 17.37 -8.48
C MET A 119 2.32 17.80 -9.17
N ALA A 120 1.16 17.34 -8.68
CA ALA A 120 -0.12 17.73 -9.27
C ALA A 120 -0.38 19.26 -9.21
N ARG A 121 0.01 19.93 -8.12
CA ARG A 121 -0.08 21.39 -8.01
C ARG A 121 0.86 22.10 -8.97
N ILE A 122 2.11 21.65 -9.09
CA ILE A 122 3.07 22.23 -10.06
C ILE A 122 2.50 22.09 -11.48
N VAL A 123 2.05 20.88 -11.86
CA VAL A 123 1.50 20.63 -13.20
C VAL A 123 0.24 21.46 -13.46
N PHE A 124 -0.78 21.34 -12.61
CA PHE A 124 -2.11 21.90 -12.86
C PHE A 124 -2.19 23.42 -12.60
N ARG A 125 -1.47 23.93 -11.59
CA ARG A 125 -1.57 25.33 -11.14
C ARG A 125 -0.45 26.22 -11.65
N THR A 126 0.66 25.64 -12.11
CA THR A 126 1.82 26.42 -12.60
C THR A 126 2.07 26.14 -14.08
N LEU A 127 2.41 24.90 -14.45
CA LEU A 127 2.85 24.58 -15.80
C LEU A 127 1.74 24.72 -16.86
N MET A 128 0.54 24.19 -16.60
CA MET A 128 -0.56 24.28 -17.57
C MET A 128 -0.98 25.74 -17.84
N PRO A 129 -1.20 26.60 -16.81
CA PRO A 129 -1.49 28.01 -17.03
C PRO A 129 -0.38 28.79 -17.75
N GLU A 130 0.90 28.56 -17.39
CA GLU A 130 2.05 29.23 -18.03
C GLU A 130 2.18 28.89 -19.53
N LYS A 131 1.67 27.73 -19.93
CA LYS A 131 1.65 27.25 -21.32
C LYS A 131 0.29 27.42 -22.00
N GLU A 132 -0.64 28.13 -21.36
CA GLU A 132 -1.99 28.39 -21.86
C GLU A 132 -2.77 27.10 -22.24
N ILE A 133 -2.49 25.99 -21.55
CA ILE A 133 -3.17 24.71 -21.76
C ILE A 133 -4.50 24.69 -21.01
N VAL A 134 -5.60 24.44 -21.73
CA VAL A 134 -6.94 24.32 -21.14
C VAL A 134 -7.15 22.91 -20.60
N PRO A 135 -7.41 22.73 -19.30
CA PRO A 135 -7.69 21.43 -18.70
C PRO A 135 -9.06 20.89 -19.09
N ASP A 136 -9.18 19.58 -19.24
CA ASP A 136 -10.46 18.88 -19.37
C ASP A 136 -10.92 18.26 -18.04
N VAL A 137 -12.06 17.56 -18.08
CA VAL A 137 -12.67 16.90 -16.91
C VAL A 137 -11.71 15.93 -16.24
N ASP A 138 -10.92 15.18 -17.01
CA ASP A 138 -9.95 14.20 -16.48
C ASP A 138 -8.81 14.91 -15.75
N CYS A 139 -8.26 16.00 -16.30
CA CYS A 139 -7.26 16.81 -15.62
C CYS A 139 -7.76 17.30 -14.26
N TYR A 140 -9.00 17.80 -14.19
CA TYR A 140 -9.61 18.21 -12.93
C TYR A 140 -9.77 17.03 -11.96
N ASN A 141 -10.26 15.89 -12.44
CA ASN A 141 -10.47 14.69 -11.63
C ASN A 141 -9.15 14.17 -11.05
N TYR A 142 -8.11 14.01 -11.87
CA TYR A 142 -6.81 13.56 -11.41
C TYR A 142 -6.15 14.55 -10.46
N PHE A 143 -6.30 15.85 -10.69
CA PHE A 143 -5.82 16.86 -9.76
C PHE A 143 -6.50 16.72 -8.39
N MET A 144 -7.83 16.65 -8.33
CA MET A 144 -8.57 16.45 -7.08
C MET A 144 -8.23 15.12 -6.40
N GLU A 145 -8.03 14.05 -7.18
CA GLU A 145 -7.65 12.74 -6.65
C GLU A 145 -6.24 12.76 -6.03
N ALA A 146 -5.27 13.42 -6.67
CA ALA A 146 -3.93 13.61 -6.13
C ALA A 146 -3.94 14.40 -4.81
N LEU A 147 -4.80 15.43 -4.70
CA LEU A 147 -5.00 16.16 -3.44
C LEU A 147 -5.58 15.27 -2.34
N ASN A 148 -6.62 14.51 -2.67
CA ASN A 148 -7.29 13.61 -1.73
C ASN A 148 -6.33 12.57 -1.16
N TRP A 149 -5.52 11.94 -2.01
CA TRP A 149 -4.63 10.85 -1.64
C TRP A 149 -3.21 11.26 -1.32
N ASN A 150 -2.95 12.56 -1.13
CA ASN A 150 -1.61 13.07 -0.91
C ASN A 150 -0.90 12.36 0.27
N LEU A 151 0.24 11.71 -0.03
CA LEU A 151 1.04 10.89 0.88
C LEU A 151 0.29 9.73 1.55
N ALA A 152 -0.97 9.48 1.21
CA ALA A 152 -1.86 8.56 1.91
C ALA A 152 -1.43 7.09 1.79
N TYR A 153 -0.66 6.76 0.75
CA TYR A 153 -0.07 5.43 0.55
C TYR A 153 1.31 5.29 1.21
N GLY A 154 1.86 6.41 1.71
CA GLY A 154 3.15 6.47 2.37
C GLY A 154 3.15 5.78 3.73
N ARG A 155 4.35 5.51 4.25
CA ARG A 155 4.55 4.62 5.40
C ARG A 155 3.93 5.14 6.70
N PHE A 156 3.77 6.46 6.83
CA PHE A 156 3.23 7.11 8.02
C PHE A 156 1.75 7.46 7.88
N GLU A 157 1.38 8.17 6.81
CA GLU A 157 0.05 8.77 6.63
C GLU A 157 -1.06 7.72 6.48
N ARG A 158 -0.76 6.56 5.88
CA ARG A 158 -1.74 5.47 5.71
C ARG A 158 -2.39 5.00 7.01
N TYR A 159 -1.70 5.16 8.13
CA TYR A 159 -2.17 4.73 9.45
C TYR A 159 -2.94 5.82 10.22
N THR A 160 -3.05 7.03 9.67
CA THR A 160 -3.59 8.22 10.34
C THR A 160 -4.74 8.87 9.57
N LEU A 161 -5.32 8.15 8.59
CA LEU A 161 -6.44 8.62 7.76
C LEU A 161 -7.78 8.67 8.49
N ARG A 162 -7.88 7.99 9.63
CA ARG A 162 -9.10 7.99 10.46
C ARG A 162 -9.43 9.39 10.95
N VAL A 163 -10.71 9.75 10.88
CA VAL A 163 -11.25 11.03 11.35
C VAL A 163 -11.68 10.90 12.80
N VAL A 164 -10.85 11.43 13.69
CA VAL A 164 -11.10 11.52 15.15
C VAL A 164 -10.62 12.87 15.67
N PRO A 165 -11.16 13.39 16.79
CA PRO A 165 -10.82 14.72 17.30
C PRO A 165 -9.32 15.00 17.39
N ARG A 166 -8.53 14.03 17.86
CA ARG A 166 -7.06 14.19 17.95
C ARG A 166 -6.39 14.32 16.59
N HIS A 167 -6.79 13.52 15.60
CA HIS A 167 -6.21 13.59 14.26
C HIS A 167 -6.55 14.92 13.59
N MET A 168 -7.81 15.34 13.68
CA MET A 168 -8.26 16.63 13.18
C MET A 168 -7.48 17.79 13.82
N GLN A 169 -7.28 17.74 15.14
CA GLN A 169 -6.46 18.73 15.84
C GLN A 169 -5.02 18.76 15.32
N LEU A 170 -4.39 17.60 15.11
CA LEU A 170 -3.02 17.52 14.59
C LEU A 170 -2.91 18.05 13.14
N ARG A 171 -3.94 17.81 12.31
CA ARG A 171 -4.00 18.32 10.92
C ARG A 171 -4.25 19.81 10.83
N ALA A 172 -4.86 20.41 11.86
CA ALA A 172 -5.10 21.84 11.95
C ALA A 172 -3.86 22.64 12.42
N GLN A 173 -2.79 21.97 12.86
CA GLN A 173 -1.57 22.64 13.31
C GLN A 173 -0.78 23.22 12.12
N LYS A 174 -0.16 24.39 12.32
CA LYS A 174 0.74 25.00 11.33
C LYS A 174 1.96 24.12 11.02
N VAL A 175 2.56 23.56 12.07
CA VAL A 175 3.65 22.57 11.95
C VAL A 175 3.09 21.22 12.35
N ARG A 176 3.00 20.31 11.38
CA ARG A 176 2.35 19.00 11.56
C ARG A 176 3.41 17.94 11.83
N PRO A 177 3.11 16.92 12.66
CA PRO A 177 4.01 15.80 12.83
C PRO A 177 4.00 14.87 11.60
N PRO A 178 5.04 14.01 11.42
CA PRO A 178 5.04 12.97 10.41
C PRO A 178 3.77 12.12 10.45
N GLY A 179 3.20 11.84 9.27
CA GLY A 179 1.92 11.15 9.13
C GLY A 179 0.69 12.05 9.24
N PHE A 180 0.85 13.38 9.29
CA PHE A 180 -0.28 14.31 9.15
C PHE A 180 -0.02 15.38 8.09
N HIS A 181 0.97 15.15 7.22
CA HIS A 181 1.39 16.12 6.20
C HIS A 181 0.52 16.06 4.94
N GLY A 182 -0.13 14.92 4.69
CA GLY A 182 -0.91 14.69 3.48
C GLY A 182 -1.93 15.79 3.20
N HIS A 183 -2.67 16.23 4.21
CA HIS A 183 -3.62 17.33 4.05
C HIS A 183 -3.82 18.13 5.34
N THR A 184 -4.28 19.37 5.17
CA THR A 184 -4.75 20.22 6.27
C THR A 184 -6.27 20.23 6.30
N VAL A 185 -6.83 20.69 7.42
CA VAL A 185 -8.27 20.78 7.64
C VAL A 185 -8.63 22.23 7.96
N ALA A 186 -9.82 22.66 7.53
CA ALA A 186 -10.40 23.88 8.07
C ALA A 186 -10.72 23.65 9.56
N SER A 187 -10.42 24.62 10.42
CA SER A 187 -10.77 24.52 11.85
C SER A 187 -11.37 25.83 12.34
N PRO A 188 -12.09 25.85 13.46
CA PRO A 188 -12.56 27.10 14.06
C PRO A 188 -11.43 28.11 14.34
N MET A 189 -10.19 27.65 14.50
CA MET A 189 -9.02 28.51 14.70
C MET A 189 -8.42 29.04 13.38
N LEU A 190 -8.75 28.41 12.25
CA LEU A 190 -8.31 28.76 10.90
C LEU A 190 -9.45 28.41 9.90
N PRO A 191 -10.57 29.16 9.93
CA PRO A 191 -11.76 28.83 9.13
C PRO A 191 -11.50 28.96 7.64
N ASP A 192 -10.69 29.95 7.25
CA ASP A 192 -10.33 30.26 5.87
C ASP A 192 -8.95 29.72 5.50
N ASN A 193 -8.55 28.58 6.07
CA ASN A 193 -7.31 27.94 5.66
C ASN A 193 -7.42 27.51 4.20
N GLU A 194 -6.86 28.31 3.28
CA GLU A 194 -6.88 28.04 1.84
C GLU A 194 -6.20 26.71 1.45
N GLN A 195 -5.43 26.12 2.38
CA GLN A 195 -4.79 24.80 2.22
C GLN A 195 -5.66 23.65 2.73
N SER A 196 -6.88 23.92 3.24
CA SER A 196 -7.88 22.91 3.60
C SER A 196 -8.20 22.07 2.37
N LEU A 197 -8.16 20.74 2.53
CA LEU A 197 -8.43 19.82 1.45
C LEU A 197 -9.82 20.04 0.86
N ARG A 198 -10.84 20.12 1.72
CA ARG A 198 -12.23 20.30 1.29
C ARG A 198 -12.40 21.61 0.53
N LEU A 199 -11.82 22.71 1.03
CA LEU A 199 -11.92 24.02 0.37
C LEU A 199 -11.18 24.04 -0.98
N GLU A 200 -9.98 23.45 -1.05
CA GLU A 200 -9.20 23.39 -2.30
C GLU A 200 -9.90 22.55 -3.37
N VAL A 201 -10.47 21.40 -3.00
CA VAL A 201 -11.23 20.55 -3.91
C VAL A 201 -12.55 21.22 -4.33
N LEU A 202 -13.28 21.87 -3.42
CA LEU A 202 -14.49 22.62 -3.77
C LEU A 202 -14.22 23.79 -4.71
N ARG A 203 -13.11 24.53 -4.49
CA ARG A 203 -12.69 25.60 -5.39
C ARG A 203 -12.40 25.05 -6.79
N THR A 204 -11.67 23.94 -6.86
CA THR A 204 -11.35 23.24 -8.10
C THR A 204 -12.62 22.77 -8.84
N PHE A 205 -13.59 22.21 -8.12
CA PHE A 205 -14.89 21.83 -8.69
C PHE A 205 -15.67 23.05 -9.24
N ASN A 206 -15.69 24.15 -8.50
CA ASN A 206 -16.35 25.38 -8.96
C ASN A 206 -15.66 25.96 -10.21
N GLU A 207 -14.34 25.82 -10.33
CA GLU A 207 -13.60 26.18 -11.55
C GLU A 207 -14.02 25.31 -12.75
N LEU A 208 -14.11 23.98 -12.57
CA LEU A 208 -14.62 23.06 -13.58
C LEU A 208 -16.01 23.49 -14.08
N VAL A 209 -16.94 23.79 -13.15
CA VAL A 209 -18.31 24.21 -13.49
C VAL A 209 -18.31 25.56 -14.22
N ARG A 210 -17.46 26.52 -13.81
CA ARG A 210 -17.34 27.83 -14.48
C ARG A 210 -16.81 27.72 -15.90
N GLN A 211 -16.00 26.71 -16.20
CA GLN A 211 -15.55 26.40 -17.55
C GLN A 211 -16.62 25.71 -18.41
N GLY A 212 -17.81 25.43 -17.86
CA GLY A 212 -18.90 24.77 -18.57
C GLY A 212 -18.73 23.27 -18.72
N LEU A 213 -17.73 22.68 -18.04
CA LEU A 213 -17.50 21.24 -18.01
C LEU A 213 -18.53 20.58 -17.07
N LYS A 214 -18.96 19.36 -17.41
CA LYS A 214 -19.88 18.58 -16.59
C LYS A 214 -19.10 17.57 -15.75
N GLY A 215 -19.30 17.58 -14.44
CA GLY A 215 -18.71 16.59 -13.54
C GLY A 215 -19.28 15.20 -13.79
N ASP A 216 -18.45 14.19 -13.57
CA ASP A 216 -18.76 12.76 -13.68
C ASP A 216 -18.75 12.08 -12.30
N GLU A 217 -18.93 10.76 -12.26
CA GLU A 217 -18.84 9.96 -11.03
C GLU A 217 -17.53 10.22 -10.27
N ALA A 218 -16.40 10.36 -10.99
CA ALA A 218 -15.09 10.60 -10.40
C ALA A 218 -15.02 11.96 -9.71
N THR A 219 -15.59 13.01 -10.32
CA THR A 219 -15.69 14.35 -9.76
C THR A 219 -16.41 14.31 -8.40
N PHE A 220 -17.56 13.65 -8.34
CA PHE A 220 -18.36 13.58 -7.11
C PHE A 220 -17.74 12.65 -6.06
N CYS A 221 -17.10 11.55 -6.47
CA CYS A 221 -16.35 10.69 -5.55
C CYS A 221 -15.16 11.42 -4.91
N ASN A 222 -14.48 12.29 -5.68
CA ASN A 222 -13.41 13.14 -5.16
C ASN A 222 -13.94 14.18 -4.16
N LEU A 223 -15.10 14.79 -4.43
CA LEU A 223 -15.76 15.69 -3.49
C LEU A 223 -16.14 14.99 -2.19
N ILE A 224 -16.79 13.83 -2.28
CA ILE A 224 -17.17 13.01 -1.12
C ILE A 224 -15.93 12.64 -0.29
N THR A 225 -14.84 12.23 -0.94
CA THR A 225 -13.59 11.86 -0.25
C THR A 225 -12.99 13.06 0.49
N ALA A 226 -12.96 14.24 -0.13
CA ALA A 226 -12.45 15.47 0.46
C ALA A 226 -13.26 15.90 1.70
N MET A 227 -14.59 15.91 1.57
CA MET A 227 -15.51 16.22 2.67
C MET A 227 -15.39 15.18 3.80
N GLY A 228 -15.32 13.90 3.44
CA GLY A 228 -15.13 12.79 4.35
C GLY A 228 -13.85 12.92 5.18
N ARG A 229 -12.72 13.26 4.56
CA ARG A 229 -11.44 13.45 5.26
C ARG A 229 -11.44 14.59 6.28
N GLU A 230 -12.29 15.59 6.09
CA GLU A 230 -12.47 16.68 7.06
C GLU A 230 -13.60 16.43 8.08
N GLY A 231 -14.30 15.30 7.98
CA GLY A 231 -15.40 14.95 8.88
C GLY A 231 -16.73 15.62 8.54
N ASP A 232 -16.88 16.21 7.36
CA ASP A 232 -18.11 16.86 6.90
C ASP A 232 -19.07 15.83 6.28
N ILE A 233 -19.57 14.92 7.12
CA ILE A 233 -20.50 13.85 6.70
C ILE A 233 -21.86 14.41 6.25
N SER A 234 -22.28 15.57 6.76
CA SER A 234 -23.51 16.22 6.33
C SER A 234 -23.45 16.60 4.84
N SER A 235 -22.33 17.19 4.40
CA SER A 235 -22.14 17.49 2.97
C SER A 235 -22.02 16.21 2.12
N VAL A 236 -21.40 15.15 2.64
CA VAL A 236 -21.36 13.84 1.95
C VAL A 236 -22.77 13.31 1.68
N ARG A 237 -23.66 13.36 2.68
CA ARG A 237 -25.07 12.96 2.51
C ARG A 237 -25.79 13.82 1.48
N SER A 238 -25.56 15.13 1.51
CA SER A 238 -26.12 16.06 0.54
C SER A 238 -25.73 15.69 -0.89
N VAL A 239 -24.45 15.38 -1.15
CA VAL A 239 -23.96 14.96 -2.48
C VAL A 239 -24.58 13.62 -2.90
N LEU A 240 -24.64 12.63 -2.01
CA LEU A 240 -25.25 11.32 -2.32
C LEU A 240 -26.74 11.47 -2.71
N LYS A 241 -27.46 12.30 -1.97
CA LYS A 241 -28.85 12.63 -2.26
C LYS A 241 -29.00 13.41 -3.55
N SER A 242 -28.18 14.44 -3.79
CA SER A 242 -28.34 15.30 -4.97
C SER A 242 -27.97 14.60 -6.28
N VAL A 243 -26.96 13.73 -6.27
CA VAL A 243 -26.44 13.09 -7.49
C VAL A 243 -27.13 11.76 -7.75
N TRP A 244 -27.29 10.91 -6.74
CA TRP A 244 -27.82 9.54 -6.94
C TRP A 244 -29.19 9.30 -6.31
N ASN A 245 -29.82 10.33 -5.74
CA ASN A 245 -31.04 10.21 -4.93
C ASN A 245 -30.92 9.20 -3.78
N ILE A 246 -29.71 9.04 -3.22
CA ILE A 246 -29.48 8.14 -2.09
C ILE A 246 -29.64 8.94 -0.80
N ASP A 247 -30.83 8.87 -0.21
CA ASP A 247 -31.15 9.52 1.06
C ASP A 247 -30.82 8.61 2.26
N LEU A 248 -29.60 8.77 2.79
CA LEU A 248 -29.14 8.02 3.95
C LEU A 248 -29.99 8.29 5.20
N ASP A 249 -30.51 9.51 5.39
CA ASP A 249 -31.31 9.82 6.58
C ASP A 249 -32.70 9.17 6.50
N ALA A 250 -33.22 8.91 5.30
CA ALA A 250 -34.44 8.14 5.08
C ALA A 250 -34.21 6.63 5.27
N LEU A 251 -33.12 6.09 4.70
CA LEU A 251 -32.73 4.67 4.86
C LEU A 251 -32.48 4.27 6.31
N GLU A 252 -32.12 5.21 7.18
CA GLU A 252 -31.95 4.95 8.62
C GLU A 252 -33.27 4.90 9.41
N ARG A 253 -34.37 5.44 8.86
CA ARG A 253 -35.63 5.63 9.59
C ARG A 253 -36.76 4.75 9.09
N TYR A 254 -36.76 4.45 7.80
CA TYR A 254 -37.83 3.77 7.11
C TYR A 254 -37.31 2.49 6.45
N ASP A 255 -38.22 1.56 6.19
CA ASP A 255 -37.90 0.39 5.39
C ASP A 255 -37.58 0.79 3.95
N GLU A 256 -36.74 0.01 3.26
CA GLU A 256 -36.27 0.34 1.90
C GLU A 256 -37.43 0.56 0.91
N GLU A 257 -38.56 -0.12 1.11
CA GLU A 257 -39.77 0.01 0.28
C GLU A 257 -40.48 1.37 0.42
N GLU A 258 -40.24 2.08 1.54
CA GLU A 258 -40.83 3.39 1.83
C GLU A 258 -39.93 4.55 1.37
N VAL A 259 -38.67 4.26 0.99
CA VAL A 259 -37.69 5.25 0.55
C VAL A 259 -37.75 5.39 -0.97
N GLU A 260 -37.63 6.64 -1.45
CA GLU A 260 -37.54 6.90 -2.88
C GLU A 260 -36.38 6.13 -3.52
N SER A 261 -36.65 5.48 -4.65
CA SER A 261 -35.62 4.73 -5.37
C SER A 261 -34.48 5.64 -5.83
N PRO A 262 -33.25 5.11 -5.93
CA PRO A 262 -32.12 5.89 -6.39
C PRO A 262 -32.29 6.24 -7.88
N THR A 263 -31.57 7.27 -8.32
CA THR A 263 -31.62 7.70 -9.73
C THR A 263 -31.03 6.63 -10.64
N PHE A 264 -31.86 6.03 -11.50
CA PHE A 264 -31.38 5.08 -12.49
C PHE A 264 -30.76 5.78 -13.69
N TYR A 265 -29.50 5.46 -13.95
CA TYR A 265 -28.73 6.01 -15.05
C TYR A 265 -28.64 5.04 -16.22
N ASN A 266 -28.66 5.58 -17.45
CA ASN A 266 -28.35 4.81 -18.65
C ASN A 266 -26.92 4.25 -18.59
N ALA A 267 -26.65 3.18 -19.33
CA ALA A 267 -25.35 2.51 -19.33
C ALA A 267 -24.19 3.45 -19.69
N ASP A 268 -24.40 4.39 -20.61
CA ASP A 268 -23.39 5.35 -21.08
C ASP A 268 -23.31 6.64 -20.23
N SER A 269 -24.08 6.72 -19.14
CA SER A 269 -24.07 7.91 -18.30
C SER A 269 -22.76 7.98 -17.50
N PRO A 270 -22.05 9.13 -17.52
CA PRO A 270 -20.83 9.31 -16.72
C PRO A 270 -21.10 9.36 -15.20
N LEU A 271 -22.37 9.43 -14.79
CA LEU A 271 -22.79 9.43 -13.39
C LEU A 271 -23.25 8.06 -12.89
N LYS A 272 -23.30 7.05 -13.77
CA LYS A 272 -23.65 5.69 -13.39
C LYS A 272 -22.62 5.18 -12.36
N PRO A 273 -23.07 4.71 -11.18
CA PRO A 273 -22.16 4.13 -10.19
C PRO A 273 -21.29 3.00 -10.72
N THR A 274 -20.03 3.00 -10.31
CA THR A 274 -19.03 1.95 -10.53
C THR A 274 -18.41 1.50 -9.21
N GLU A 275 -17.44 0.58 -9.26
CA GLU A 275 -16.66 0.19 -8.07
C GLU A 275 -16.06 1.41 -7.34
N ARG A 276 -15.80 2.52 -8.06
CA ARG A 276 -15.29 3.76 -7.49
C ARG A 276 -16.23 4.31 -6.41
N LEU A 277 -17.53 4.44 -6.69
CA LEU A 277 -18.49 4.91 -5.68
C LEU A 277 -18.55 3.97 -4.47
N LEU A 278 -18.59 2.66 -4.69
CA LEU A 278 -18.61 1.67 -3.60
C LEU A 278 -17.38 1.84 -2.70
N ARG A 279 -16.18 1.93 -3.29
CA ARG A 279 -14.94 2.14 -2.56
C ARG A 279 -14.91 3.48 -1.82
N THR A 280 -15.41 4.55 -2.44
CA THR A 280 -15.50 5.89 -1.83
C THR A 280 -16.45 5.91 -0.64
N VAL A 281 -17.60 5.24 -0.74
CA VAL A 281 -18.55 5.10 0.37
C VAL A 281 -17.90 4.33 1.53
N VAL A 282 -17.27 3.18 1.26
CA VAL A 282 -16.55 2.43 2.30
C VAL A 282 -15.48 3.28 2.95
N HIS A 283 -14.65 3.97 2.16
CA HIS A 283 -13.59 4.83 2.68
C HIS A 283 -14.15 5.92 3.60
N THR A 284 -15.10 6.70 3.10
CA THR A 284 -15.59 7.91 3.76
C THR A 284 -16.33 7.58 5.05
N PHE A 285 -17.26 6.63 5.01
CA PHE A 285 -18.03 6.29 6.21
C PHE A 285 -17.18 5.51 7.23
N SER A 286 -16.28 4.62 6.79
CA SER A 286 -15.43 3.86 7.71
C SER A 286 -14.37 4.73 8.39
N THR A 287 -13.71 5.64 7.66
CA THR A 287 -12.75 6.60 8.25
C THR A 287 -13.42 7.54 9.26
N ASN A 288 -14.72 7.82 9.08
CA ASN A 288 -15.57 8.59 9.99
C ASN A 288 -16.26 7.75 11.06
N ASN A 289 -15.84 6.49 11.24
CA ASN A 289 -16.30 5.59 12.29
C ASN A 289 -17.78 5.17 12.16
N GLN A 290 -18.33 5.15 10.95
CA GLN A 290 -19.71 4.76 10.60
C GLN A 290 -19.69 3.52 9.68
N VAL A 291 -19.01 2.46 10.11
CA VAL A 291 -18.78 1.25 9.29
C VAL A 291 -20.05 0.42 9.05
N ASP A 292 -21.01 0.52 9.96
CA ASP A 292 -22.38 0.01 9.80
C ASP A 292 -23.07 0.65 8.60
N LYS A 293 -22.99 1.98 8.49
CA LYS A 293 -23.55 2.73 7.36
C LYS A 293 -22.82 2.45 6.06
N ALA A 294 -21.50 2.26 6.13
CA ALA A 294 -20.70 1.83 4.99
C ALA A 294 -21.19 0.49 4.42
N GLY A 295 -21.38 -0.51 5.29
CA GLY A 295 -21.89 -1.83 4.88
C GLY A 295 -23.30 -1.76 4.29
N MET A 296 -24.20 -1.02 4.95
CA MET A 296 -25.57 -0.81 4.46
C MET A 296 -25.60 -0.14 3.08
N LEU A 297 -24.83 0.93 2.88
CA LEU A 297 -24.81 1.66 1.61
C LEU A 297 -24.19 0.83 0.48
N VAL A 298 -23.15 0.04 0.76
CA VAL A 298 -22.55 -0.85 -0.25
C VAL A 298 -23.56 -1.88 -0.73
N ASP A 299 -24.27 -2.52 0.20
CA ASP A 299 -25.32 -3.50 -0.12
C ASP A 299 -26.47 -2.84 -0.89
N TYR A 300 -26.96 -1.69 -0.42
CA TYR A 300 -28.04 -0.93 -1.07
C TYR A 300 -27.68 -0.51 -2.50
N ILE A 301 -26.49 0.07 -2.72
CA ILE A 301 -26.03 0.50 -4.04
C ILE A 301 -25.83 -0.72 -4.94
N SER A 302 -25.19 -1.78 -4.44
CA SER A 302 -24.96 -3.01 -5.20
C SER A 302 -26.27 -3.63 -5.70
N ARG A 303 -27.29 -3.75 -4.83
CA ARG A 303 -28.60 -4.32 -5.18
C ARG A 303 -29.37 -3.43 -6.17
N ASN A 304 -29.43 -2.13 -5.93
CA ASN A 304 -30.22 -1.22 -6.77
C ASN A 304 -29.60 -1.00 -8.17
N TYR A 305 -28.27 -0.97 -8.28
CA TYR A 305 -27.58 -0.80 -9.56
C TYR A 305 -27.12 -2.12 -10.21
N ASN A 306 -27.46 -3.27 -9.60
CA ASN A 306 -27.05 -4.60 -10.03
C ASN A 306 -25.53 -4.72 -10.27
N MET A 307 -24.75 -4.32 -9.27
CA MET A 307 -23.29 -4.29 -9.33
C MET A 307 -22.69 -5.39 -8.47
N GLN A 308 -21.73 -6.13 -9.02
CA GLN A 308 -20.93 -7.05 -8.22
C GLN A 308 -19.96 -6.27 -7.33
N ILE A 309 -19.97 -6.57 -6.04
CA ILE A 309 -19.04 -5.96 -5.09
C ILE A 309 -17.68 -6.66 -5.25
N ALA A 310 -16.66 -5.89 -5.63
CA ALA A 310 -15.30 -6.40 -5.79
C ALA A 310 -14.71 -6.88 -4.46
N ALA A 311 -13.86 -7.92 -4.50
CA ALA A 311 -13.20 -8.47 -3.32
C ALA A 311 -12.37 -7.40 -2.56
N SER A 312 -11.74 -6.48 -3.28
CA SER A 312 -11.02 -5.31 -2.76
C SER A 312 -11.88 -4.46 -1.81
N VAL A 313 -13.15 -4.24 -2.15
CA VAL A 313 -14.10 -3.43 -1.38
C VAL A 313 -14.50 -4.17 -0.10
N TRP A 314 -14.74 -5.48 -0.18
CA TRP A 314 -15.03 -6.33 0.98
C TRP A 314 -13.86 -6.37 1.96
N SER A 315 -12.65 -6.67 1.48
CA SER A 315 -11.44 -6.67 2.30
C SER A 315 -11.21 -5.31 2.97
N TYR A 316 -11.51 -4.20 2.26
CA TYR A 316 -11.39 -2.87 2.84
C TYR A 316 -12.41 -2.57 3.94
N LEU A 317 -13.66 -3.01 3.76
CA LEU A 317 -14.69 -2.92 4.79
C LEU A 317 -14.34 -3.80 6.01
N LEU A 318 -13.80 -5.00 5.78
CA LEU A 318 -13.34 -5.91 6.82
C LEU A 318 -12.16 -5.33 7.61
N GLU A 319 -11.20 -4.71 6.92
CA GLU A 319 -10.05 -4.03 7.54
C GLU A 319 -10.53 -2.98 8.55
N TRP A 320 -11.43 -2.09 8.11
CA TRP A 320 -11.97 -1.04 8.97
C TRP A 320 -12.83 -1.58 10.11
N THR A 321 -13.69 -2.55 9.84
CA THR A 321 -14.50 -3.22 10.88
C THR A 321 -13.59 -3.83 11.95
N THR A 322 -12.52 -4.48 11.52
CA THR A 322 -11.51 -5.06 12.41
C THR A 322 -10.80 -3.98 13.20
N PHE A 323 -10.34 -2.91 12.55
CA PHE A 323 -9.68 -1.79 13.21
C PHE A 323 -10.57 -1.16 14.30
N LEU A 324 -11.85 -0.93 14.01
CA LEU A 324 -12.82 -0.35 14.95
C LEU A 324 -13.22 -1.33 16.08
N SER A 325 -13.09 -2.65 15.85
CA SER A 325 -13.27 -3.66 16.89
C SER A 325 -12.10 -3.71 17.88
N ILE A 326 -10.89 -3.37 17.43
CA ILE A 326 -9.65 -3.43 18.22
C ILE A 326 -9.47 -2.11 18.96
N GLN A 327 -10.08 -2.02 20.14
CA GLN A 327 -9.94 -0.83 20.97
C GLN A 327 -8.70 -0.83 21.86
N TYR A 328 -8.21 0.37 22.16
CA TYR A 328 -7.12 0.63 23.09
C TYR A 328 -7.66 1.32 24.35
N GLY A 329 -7.18 0.91 25.53
CA GLY A 329 -7.50 1.57 26.79
C GLY A 329 -6.62 2.79 27.11
N GLY A 330 -6.94 3.50 28.18
CA GLY A 330 -6.10 4.54 28.77
C GLY A 330 -6.07 5.85 27.98
N TYR A 331 -4.87 6.41 27.76
CA TYR A 331 -4.65 7.71 27.07
C TYR A 331 -5.36 7.80 25.70
N LYS A 332 -5.47 6.67 25.00
CA LYS A 332 -6.13 6.60 23.68
C LYS A 332 -7.65 6.83 23.73
N LEU A 333 -8.30 6.54 24.86
CA LEU A 333 -9.70 6.90 25.12
C LEU A 333 -9.88 8.42 25.06
N ARG A 334 -8.98 9.18 25.69
CA ARG A 334 -9.02 10.66 25.73
C ARG A 334 -8.81 11.32 24.36
N ASN A 335 -8.20 10.59 23.42
CA ASN A 335 -7.92 11.09 22.06
C ASN A 335 -9.06 10.82 21.06
N GLY A 336 -10.18 10.23 21.51
CA GLY A 336 -11.31 9.89 20.65
C GLY A 336 -11.12 8.60 19.83
N GLU A 337 -10.11 7.77 20.14
CA GLU A 337 -9.87 6.52 19.40
C GLU A 337 -10.97 5.45 19.63
N THR A 338 -11.92 5.69 20.55
CA THR A 338 -13.04 4.78 20.84
C THR A 338 -14.33 5.09 20.08
N VAL A 339 -14.37 6.19 19.33
CA VAL A 339 -15.52 6.60 18.52
C VAL A 339 -15.86 5.52 17.47
N GLY A 340 -17.15 5.23 17.29
CA GLY A 340 -17.65 4.22 16.33
C GLY A 340 -17.15 2.80 16.59
N ARG A 341 -17.12 2.41 17.87
CA ARG A 341 -16.79 1.05 18.28
C ARG A 341 -17.75 0.05 17.65
N VAL A 342 -17.19 -1.04 17.13
CA VAL A 342 -17.96 -2.24 16.79
C VAL A 342 -17.61 -3.41 17.69
N SER A 343 -18.54 -4.37 17.80
CA SER A 343 -18.27 -5.61 18.52
C SER A 343 -17.31 -6.50 17.73
N TYR A 344 -16.55 -7.36 18.42
CA TYR A 344 -15.75 -8.40 17.75
C TYR A 344 -16.62 -9.37 16.94
N ARG A 345 -17.91 -9.48 17.29
CA ARG A 345 -18.89 -10.30 16.58
C ARG A 345 -19.25 -9.70 15.22
N ALA A 346 -19.18 -8.37 15.06
CA ALA A 346 -19.40 -7.71 13.78
C ALA A 346 -18.36 -8.12 12.73
N VAL A 347 -17.09 -8.30 13.14
CA VAL A 347 -16.04 -8.83 12.26
C VAL A 347 -16.40 -10.23 11.75
N GLU A 348 -16.91 -11.09 12.63
CA GLU A 348 -17.29 -12.47 12.26
C GLU A 348 -18.56 -12.51 11.38
N ILE A 349 -19.54 -11.63 11.64
CA ILE A 349 -20.74 -11.51 10.81
C ILE A 349 -20.35 -11.06 9.41
N LEU A 350 -19.53 -10.00 9.30
CA LEU A 350 -19.08 -9.50 8.01
C LEU A 350 -18.22 -10.56 7.28
N TRP A 351 -17.29 -11.20 7.98
CA TRP A 351 -16.47 -12.29 7.43
C TRP A 351 -17.32 -13.35 6.73
N ARG A 352 -18.33 -13.87 7.43
CA ARG A 352 -19.24 -14.89 6.89
C ARG A 352 -20.05 -14.34 5.73
N ALA A 353 -20.56 -13.12 5.87
CA ALA A 353 -21.42 -12.51 4.87
C ALA A 353 -20.80 -12.55 3.46
N PHE A 354 -19.50 -12.28 3.31
CA PHE A 354 -18.89 -12.24 1.98
C PHE A 354 -18.06 -13.47 1.59
N HIS A 355 -17.59 -14.30 2.53
CA HIS A 355 -16.92 -15.56 2.20
C HIS A 355 -17.88 -16.75 2.03
N ASP A 356 -19.06 -16.70 2.66
CA ASP A 356 -20.11 -17.71 2.49
C ASP A 356 -21.07 -17.30 1.35
N GLU A 357 -22.08 -18.14 1.08
CA GLU A 357 -23.17 -17.81 0.16
C GLU A 357 -23.89 -16.53 0.62
N PRO A 358 -24.20 -15.56 -0.27
CA PRO A 358 -24.18 -15.65 -1.74
C PRO A 358 -22.88 -15.21 -2.43
N TYR A 359 -21.95 -14.53 -1.74
CA TYR A 359 -20.85 -13.83 -2.40
C TYR A 359 -19.61 -14.70 -2.65
N ASN A 360 -19.33 -15.71 -1.82
CA ASN A 360 -18.28 -16.72 -2.02
C ASN A 360 -16.89 -16.14 -2.40
N VAL A 361 -16.50 -15.01 -1.83
CA VAL A 361 -15.19 -14.40 -2.09
C VAL A 361 -14.09 -15.33 -1.55
N PRO A 362 -13.01 -15.62 -2.30
CA PRO A 362 -11.93 -16.46 -1.81
C PRO A 362 -11.24 -15.89 -0.57
N VAL A 363 -10.90 -16.75 0.38
CA VAL A 363 -10.17 -16.35 1.60
C VAL A 363 -8.73 -15.99 1.24
N THR A 364 -8.29 -14.81 1.67
CA THR A 364 -6.91 -14.33 1.55
C THR A 364 -6.19 -14.36 2.90
N ILE A 365 -4.85 -14.29 2.90
CA ILE A 365 -4.07 -14.21 4.15
C ILE A 365 -4.34 -12.88 4.86
N GLU A 366 -4.48 -11.79 4.11
CA GLU A 366 -4.77 -10.45 4.64
C GLU A 366 -6.09 -10.42 5.39
N ASP A 367 -7.16 -10.95 4.79
CA ASP A 367 -8.47 -11.08 5.40
C ASP A 367 -8.35 -11.92 6.67
N GLN A 368 -7.76 -13.11 6.56
CA GLN A 368 -7.63 -14.04 7.69
C GLN A 368 -6.86 -13.41 8.86
N ILE A 369 -5.84 -12.60 8.58
CA ILE A 369 -5.09 -11.86 9.59
C ILE A 369 -5.95 -10.79 10.29
N PHE A 370 -6.91 -10.17 9.62
CA PHE A 370 -7.88 -9.29 10.27
C PHE A 370 -8.74 -10.07 11.29
N ARG A 371 -9.23 -11.26 10.91
CA ARG A 371 -9.97 -12.15 11.81
C ARG A 371 -9.13 -12.62 13.00
N VAL A 372 -7.86 -12.99 12.78
CA VAL A 372 -6.89 -13.32 13.83
C VAL A 372 -6.76 -12.17 14.84
N LYS A 373 -6.55 -10.94 14.37
CA LYS A 373 -6.41 -9.76 15.26
C LYS A 373 -7.65 -9.56 16.13
N SER A 374 -8.85 -9.74 15.57
CA SER A 374 -10.11 -9.69 16.32
C SER A 374 -10.16 -10.78 17.39
N ARG A 375 -9.79 -12.03 17.07
CA ARG A 375 -9.76 -13.18 18.01
C ARG A 375 -8.74 -13.02 19.13
N ILE A 376 -7.55 -12.50 18.82
CA ILE A 376 -6.53 -12.13 19.83
C ILE A 376 -7.15 -11.12 20.81
N ARG A 377 -7.89 -10.12 20.32
CA ARG A 377 -8.55 -9.12 21.17
C ARG A 377 -9.72 -9.67 21.96
N GLY A 378 -10.52 -10.54 21.36
CA GLY A 378 -11.57 -11.31 22.00
C GLY A 378 -11.07 -12.39 22.97
N LYS A 379 -9.75 -12.51 23.15
CA LYS A 379 -9.08 -13.47 24.03
C LYS A 379 -9.42 -14.92 23.70
N ARG A 380 -9.60 -15.26 22.43
CA ARG A 380 -9.91 -16.63 21.97
C ARG A 380 -8.65 -17.28 21.39
N LEU A 381 -7.85 -17.96 22.23
CA LEU A 381 -6.54 -18.50 21.82
C LEU A 381 -6.69 -19.56 20.73
N GLU A 382 -7.49 -20.60 20.98
CA GLU A 382 -7.65 -21.73 20.05
C GLU A 382 -8.14 -21.27 18.67
N LEU A 383 -9.10 -20.35 18.64
CA LEU A 383 -9.60 -19.78 17.40
C LEU A 383 -8.51 -18.96 16.69
N ALA A 384 -7.73 -18.15 17.42
CA ALA A 384 -6.63 -17.39 16.79
C ALA A 384 -5.56 -18.32 16.20
N LEU A 385 -5.21 -19.41 16.91
CA LEU A 385 -4.25 -20.41 16.43
C LEU A 385 -4.78 -21.18 15.22
N HIS A 386 -6.06 -21.57 15.23
CA HIS A 386 -6.69 -22.21 14.07
C HIS A 386 -6.63 -21.30 12.84
N ASP A 387 -6.95 -20.02 12.98
CA ASP A 387 -6.88 -19.11 11.85
C ASP A 387 -5.45 -18.89 11.35
N LEU A 388 -4.47 -18.87 12.25
CA LEU A 388 -3.05 -18.79 11.88
C LEU A 388 -2.57 -20.04 11.12
N ARG A 389 -3.09 -21.23 11.44
CA ARG A 389 -2.78 -22.46 10.68
C ARG A 389 -3.30 -22.35 9.25
N VAL A 390 -4.51 -21.82 9.06
CA VAL A 390 -5.03 -21.51 7.71
C VAL A 390 -4.12 -20.51 6.98
N CYS A 391 -3.62 -19.48 7.66
CA CYS A 391 -2.62 -18.57 7.05
C CYS A 391 -1.34 -19.32 6.63
N ALA A 392 -0.87 -20.27 7.43
CA ALA A 392 0.33 -21.05 7.10
C ALA A 392 0.10 -21.96 5.87
N GLU A 393 -1.07 -22.60 5.77
CA GLU A 393 -1.44 -23.40 4.60
C GLU A 393 -1.50 -22.56 3.31
N LEU A 394 -2.09 -21.37 3.38
CA LEU A 394 -2.10 -20.42 2.24
C LEU A 394 -0.67 -19.94 1.91
N LEU A 395 0.17 -19.72 2.92
CA LEU A 395 1.55 -19.28 2.73
C LEU A 395 2.38 -20.32 1.97
N ASP A 396 2.14 -21.61 2.19
CA ASP A 396 2.85 -22.67 1.47
C ASP A 396 2.56 -22.66 -0.04
N GLN A 397 1.37 -22.18 -0.44
CA GLN A 397 1.05 -21.95 -1.85
C GLN A 397 1.91 -20.81 -2.43
N ASP A 398 2.07 -19.71 -1.69
CA ASP A 398 2.95 -18.60 -2.10
C ASP A 398 4.42 -19.02 -2.17
N ARG A 399 4.89 -19.83 -1.21
CA ARG A 399 6.25 -20.40 -1.22
C ARG A 399 6.48 -21.25 -2.45
N THR A 400 5.53 -22.13 -2.77
CA THR A 400 5.58 -22.99 -3.96
C THR A 400 5.64 -22.14 -5.23
N LYS A 401 4.81 -21.11 -5.33
CA LYS A 401 4.81 -20.19 -6.47
C LYS A 401 6.14 -19.46 -6.62
N VAL A 402 6.69 -18.90 -5.55
CA VAL A 402 7.98 -18.19 -5.58
C VAL A 402 9.12 -19.15 -5.91
N SER A 403 9.09 -20.38 -5.38
CA SER A 403 10.05 -21.44 -5.69
C SER A 403 10.08 -21.75 -7.19
N GLN A 404 8.90 -21.98 -7.79
CA GLN A 404 8.76 -22.21 -9.24
C GLN A 404 9.24 -21.01 -10.07
N MET A 405 8.90 -19.79 -9.68
CA MET A 405 9.33 -18.58 -10.40
C MET A 405 10.84 -18.35 -10.29
N TYR A 406 11.44 -18.63 -9.13
CA TYR A 406 12.88 -18.56 -8.92
C TYR A 406 13.62 -19.54 -9.84
N ASP A 407 13.16 -20.79 -9.92
CA ASP A 407 13.77 -21.80 -10.79
C ASP A 407 13.58 -21.47 -12.27
N LYS A 408 12.38 -21.00 -12.66
CA LYS A 408 12.09 -20.52 -14.01
C LYS A 408 13.01 -19.35 -14.40
N MET A 409 13.19 -18.38 -13.52
CA MET A 409 14.11 -17.25 -13.74
C MET A 409 15.55 -17.74 -13.93
N ARG A 410 16.06 -18.63 -13.07
CA ARG A 410 17.42 -19.16 -13.22
C ARG A 410 17.62 -19.96 -14.50
N ALA A 411 16.65 -20.79 -14.89
CA ALA A 411 16.70 -21.55 -16.13
C ALA A 411 16.71 -20.62 -17.35
N TYR A 412 15.87 -19.58 -17.33
CA TYR A 412 15.81 -18.56 -18.37
C TYR A 412 17.15 -17.82 -18.50
N LEU A 413 17.71 -17.35 -17.39
CA LEU A 413 18.99 -16.64 -17.39
C LEU A 413 20.16 -17.50 -17.87
N LYS A 414 20.14 -18.81 -17.64
CA LYS A 414 21.19 -19.72 -18.15
C LYS A 414 21.10 -19.95 -19.66
N THR A 415 19.89 -19.93 -20.21
CA THR A 415 19.64 -20.30 -21.61
C THR A 415 19.71 -19.10 -22.53
N ASN A 416 19.22 -17.96 -22.08
CA ASN A 416 19.04 -16.76 -22.91
C ASN A 416 19.99 -15.62 -22.56
N TYR A 417 21.01 -15.86 -21.71
CA TYR A 417 21.91 -14.83 -21.17
C TYR A 417 22.37 -13.82 -22.24
N ASP A 418 22.92 -14.32 -23.34
CA ASP A 418 23.50 -13.50 -24.41
C ASP A 418 22.43 -12.68 -25.17
N HIS A 419 21.18 -13.14 -25.19
CA HIS A 419 20.08 -12.52 -25.94
C HIS A 419 19.27 -11.51 -25.12
N ILE A 420 19.42 -11.47 -23.78
CA ILE A 420 18.58 -10.60 -22.93
C ILE A 420 18.76 -9.13 -23.30
N PHE A 421 19.98 -8.69 -23.59
CA PHE A 421 20.31 -7.28 -23.85
C PHE A 421 20.81 -7.03 -25.28
N GLU A 422 20.57 -7.95 -26.22
CA GLU A 422 21.09 -7.87 -27.59
C GLU A 422 20.66 -6.58 -28.31
N ALA A 423 19.41 -6.16 -28.12
CA ALA A 423 18.85 -4.91 -28.65
C ALA A 423 19.21 -3.65 -27.83
N GLY A 424 20.18 -3.74 -26.91
CA GLY A 424 20.54 -2.67 -25.98
C GLY A 424 19.60 -2.51 -24.77
N VAL A 425 18.33 -2.92 -24.90
CA VAL A 425 17.32 -2.98 -23.83
C VAL A 425 16.94 -4.42 -23.49
N PRO A 426 16.47 -4.72 -22.25
CA PRO A 426 16.14 -6.09 -21.86
C PRO A 426 14.93 -6.66 -22.61
N SER A 427 15.02 -7.92 -23.06
CA SER A 427 13.93 -8.68 -23.72
C SER A 427 12.58 -8.62 -23.00
N CYS A 428 11.48 -8.64 -23.76
CA CYS A 428 10.11 -8.56 -23.25
C CYS A 428 9.82 -9.74 -22.31
N GLU A 429 10.22 -10.94 -22.72
CA GLU A 429 10.04 -12.18 -21.98
C GLU A 429 10.75 -12.14 -20.62
N PHE A 430 11.95 -11.55 -20.58
CA PHE A 430 12.68 -11.36 -19.33
C PHE A 430 11.95 -10.40 -18.39
N LEU A 431 11.46 -9.27 -18.89
CA LEU A 431 10.80 -8.27 -18.05
C LEU A 431 9.44 -8.76 -17.52
N GLN A 432 8.69 -9.50 -18.33
CA GLN A 432 7.47 -10.16 -17.86
C GLN A 432 7.78 -11.16 -16.74
N LEU A 433 8.76 -12.04 -16.95
CA LEU A 433 9.18 -13.01 -15.93
C LEU A 433 9.71 -12.32 -14.66
N ARG A 434 10.48 -11.24 -14.82
CA ARG A 434 10.98 -10.39 -13.73
C ARG A 434 9.82 -9.86 -12.92
N ARG A 435 8.83 -9.25 -13.57
CA ARG A 435 7.66 -8.65 -12.91
C ARG A 435 6.84 -9.67 -12.14
N GLU A 436 6.54 -10.82 -12.74
CA GLU A 436 5.81 -11.91 -12.09
C GLU A 436 6.55 -12.42 -10.84
N PHE A 437 7.88 -12.60 -10.95
CA PHE A 437 8.73 -12.99 -9.84
C PHE A 437 8.78 -11.94 -8.73
N LEU A 438 8.98 -10.66 -9.07
CA LEU A 438 9.01 -9.55 -8.13
C LEU A 438 7.72 -9.50 -7.31
N PHE A 439 6.55 -9.52 -7.95
CA PHE A 439 5.27 -9.46 -7.23
C PHE A 439 5.01 -10.69 -6.36
N ALA A 440 5.31 -11.89 -6.85
CA ALA A 440 5.18 -13.11 -6.05
C ALA A 440 6.09 -13.05 -4.81
N SER A 441 7.34 -12.61 -4.97
CA SER A 441 8.30 -12.52 -3.87
C SER A 441 7.96 -11.41 -2.86
N ILE A 442 7.51 -10.22 -3.31
CA ILE A 442 7.09 -9.14 -2.41
C ILE A 442 5.85 -9.58 -1.60
N ARG A 443 4.88 -10.23 -2.24
CA ARG A 443 3.68 -10.74 -1.56
C ARG A 443 4.04 -11.79 -0.51
N LEU A 444 4.91 -12.74 -0.84
CA LEU A 444 5.42 -13.72 0.12
C LEU A 444 6.09 -13.05 1.34
N ASP A 445 6.96 -12.06 1.12
CA ASP A 445 7.61 -11.32 2.20
C ASP A 445 6.57 -10.56 3.07
N CYS A 446 5.54 -9.98 2.45
CA CYS A 446 4.43 -9.34 3.15
C CYS A 446 3.66 -10.32 4.05
N HIS A 447 3.25 -11.47 3.51
CA HIS A 447 2.48 -12.49 4.24
C HIS A 447 3.26 -13.07 5.41
N ILE A 448 4.55 -13.35 5.22
CA ILE A 448 5.45 -13.78 6.30
C ILE A 448 5.48 -12.74 7.41
N GLN A 449 5.61 -11.45 7.07
CA GLN A 449 5.62 -10.38 8.06
C GLN A 449 4.29 -10.26 8.82
N LEU A 450 3.14 -10.44 8.14
CA LEU A 450 1.82 -10.41 8.76
C LEU A 450 1.67 -11.54 9.79
N ILE A 451 2.04 -12.77 9.42
CA ILE A 451 2.01 -13.95 10.29
C ILE A 451 2.94 -13.78 11.50
N ILE A 452 4.19 -13.36 11.27
CA ILE A 452 5.15 -13.05 12.36
C ILE A 452 4.57 -12.03 13.33
N THR A 453 3.96 -10.96 12.81
CA THR A 453 3.37 -9.90 13.64
C THR A 453 2.18 -10.41 14.45
N ALA A 454 1.33 -11.24 13.85
CA ALA A 454 0.19 -11.85 14.52
C ALA A 454 0.64 -12.80 15.64
N LEU A 455 1.59 -13.71 15.37
CA LEU A 455 2.16 -14.63 16.36
C LEU A 455 2.82 -13.88 17.52
N ARG A 456 3.60 -12.83 17.24
CA ARG A 456 4.16 -11.99 18.31
C ARG A 456 3.08 -11.39 19.21
N ASN A 457 1.96 -10.97 18.64
CA ASN A 457 0.83 -10.50 19.43
C ASN A 457 0.16 -11.63 20.23
N VAL A 458 0.22 -12.88 19.74
CA VAL A 458 -0.25 -14.04 20.49
C VAL A 458 0.60 -14.24 21.76
N PHE A 459 1.92 -14.32 21.62
CA PHE A 459 2.85 -14.51 22.74
C PHE A 459 2.90 -13.31 23.71
N ARG A 460 2.58 -12.11 23.21
CA ARG A 460 2.48 -10.88 24.01
C ARG A 460 1.21 -10.82 24.85
N GLU A 461 0.16 -11.55 24.48
CA GLU A 461 -1.11 -11.48 25.19
C GLU A 461 -1.05 -12.29 26.48
N LYS A 462 -1.38 -11.67 27.61
CA LYS A 462 -1.30 -12.32 28.93
C LYS A 462 -2.60 -13.04 29.29
N TRP A 463 -3.73 -12.54 28.78
CA TRP A 463 -5.06 -12.81 29.33
C TRP A 463 -5.92 -13.60 28.35
N TRP A 464 -5.54 -14.84 28.06
CA TRP A 464 -6.29 -15.72 27.17
C TRP A 464 -7.51 -16.35 27.84
N ASN A 465 -8.58 -16.54 27.05
CA ASN A 465 -9.84 -17.20 27.39
C ASN A 465 -10.58 -16.58 28.59
N VAL A 466 -10.38 -15.28 28.83
CA VAL A 466 -11.06 -14.53 29.89
C VAL A 466 -12.31 -13.85 29.33
N THR A 467 -13.50 -14.33 29.70
CA THR A 467 -14.78 -13.78 29.20
C THR A 467 -15.64 -13.06 30.22
N SER A 468 -15.34 -13.05 31.53
CA SER A 468 -16.05 -12.21 32.51
C SER A 468 -15.32 -12.11 33.84
N HIS A 469 -15.73 -11.16 34.68
CA HIS A 469 -15.26 -10.88 36.05
C HIS A 469 -15.55 -12.02 37.06
N SER A 470 -15.20 -13.27 36.75
CA SER A 470 -15.40 -14.40 37.68
C SER A 470 -14.12 -14.74 38.44
N TRP A 471 -14.17 -14.61 39.77
CA TRP A 471 -13.07 -14.86 40.71
C TRP A 471 -12.43 -16.26 40.63
N PHE A 472 -12.97 -17.17 39.83
CA PHE A 472 -12.38 -18.46 39.44
C PHE A 472 -11.26 -18.32 38.37
N PHE A 473 -10.50 -17.23 38.43
CA PHE A 473 -9.41 -16.85 37.52
C PHE A 473 -8.15 -17.76 37.59
N ARG A 474 -8.26 -19.03 38.01
CA ARG A 474 -7.09 -19.86 38.37
C ARG A 474 -6.54 -20.82 37.30
N ASP A 475 -7.17 -21.01 36.14
CA ASP A 475 -6.70 -21.99 35.13
C ASP A 475 -6.27 -21.44 33.74
N VAL A 476 -5.47 -20.38 33.70
CA VAL A 476 -4.76 -19.96 32.47
C VAL A 476 -3.50 -20.82 32.38
N THR A 477 -3.63 -22.01 31.79
CA THR A 477 -2.57 -23.03 31.69
C THR A 477 -1.70 -22.89 30.44
N TRP A 478 -2.11 -22.10 29.44
CA TRP A 478 -1.37 -21.98 28.18
C TRP A 478 0.11 -21.59 28.35
N PRO A 479 0.52 -20.63 29.22
CA PRO A 479 1.94 -20.27 29.36
C PRO A 479 2.78 -21.39 29.98
N LEU A 480 2.13 -22.34 30.65
CA LEU A 480 2.75 -23.42 31.40
C LEU A 480 2.72 -24.75 30.66
N ARG A 481 1.77 -24.96 29.74
CA ARG A 481 1.56 -26.23 29.04
C ARG A 481 1.73 -26.14 27.53
N LEU A 482 1.24 -25.07 26.90
CA LEU A 482 1.17 -24.98 25.44
C LEU A 482 2.37 -24.27 24.83
N VAL A 483 3.11 -23.46 25.60
CA VAL A 483 4.25 -22.70 25.04
C VAL A 483 5.31 -23.58 24.38
N PRO A 484 5.74 -24.72 24.95
CA PRO A 484 6.70 -25.60 24.26
C PRO A 484 6.18 -26.07 22.90
N ASP A 485 4.93 -26.55 22.85
CA ASP A 485 4.29 -27.03 21.61
C ASP A 485 4.15 -25.90 20.58
N LEU A 486 3.78 -24.70 21.02
CA LEU A 486 3.66 -23.52 20.15
C LEU A 486 5.02 -23.04 19.64
N VAL A 487 6.08 -23.10 20.46
CA VAL A 487 7.44 -22.77 20.02
C VAL A 487 7.89 -23.78 18.97
N GLN A 488 7.60 -25.06 19.17
CA GLN A 488 7.91 -26.12 18.20
C GLN A 488 7.10 -25.97 16.90
N GLU A 489 5.80 -25.68 17.00
CA GLU A 489 4.91 -25.49 15.83
C GLU A 489 5.32 -24.26 15.00
N TRP A 490 5.60 -23.13 15.66
CA TRP A 490 5.79 -21.83 15.01
C TRP A 490 7.26 -21.41 14.90
N GLN A 491 8.20 -22.32 15.12
CA GLN A 491 9.65 -22.07 15.19
C GLN A 491 10.21 -21.22 14.02
N GLU A 492 9.65 -21.35 12.82
CA GLU A 492 10.09 -20.59 11.64
C GLU A 492 9.80 -19.08 11.75
N PHE A 493 8.69 -18.72 12.39
CA PHE A 493 8.20 -17.33 12.48
C PHE A 493 8.64 -16.64 13.78
N LEU A 494 9.29 -17.39 14.68
CA LEU A 494 9.68 -16.89 15.99
C LEU A 494 11.09 -16.27 15.98
N PRO A 495 11.30 -15.21 16.78
CA PRO A 495 12.63 -14.68 17.02
C PRO A 495 13.50 -15.69 17.79
N ASN A 496 14.82 -15.50 17.74
CA ASN A 496 15.75 -16.34 18.51
C ASN A 496 15.58 -16.21 20.02
N ILE A 497 15.12 -15.06 20.51
CA ILE A 497 14.69 -14.90 21.90
C ILE A 497 13.18 -14.74 21.87
N VAL A 498 12.45 -15.75 22.37
CA VAL A 498 10.99 -15.77 22.37
C VAL A 498 10.48 -15.29 23.73
N PRO A 499 10.04 -14.02 23.84
CA PRO A 499 9.33 -13.57 25.03
C PRO A 499 7.91 -14.08 25.09
N TYR A 500 7.46 -14.43 26.28
CA TYR A 500 6.04 -14.59 26.57
C TYR A 500 5.73 -14.14 27.99
N TYR A 501 4.47 -13.78 28.22
CA TYR A 501 4.03 -13.38 29.55
C TYR A 501 3.40 -14.54 30.31
N THR A 502 3.75 -14.61 31.59
CA THR A 502 3.06 -15.43 32.58
C THR A 502 2.22 -14.52 33.48
N ARG A 503 1.49 -15.10 34.44
CA ARG A 503 0.73 -14.33 35.42
C ARG A 503 1.62 -13.46 36.31
N THR A 504 2.79 -13.98 36.68
CA THR A 504 3.69 -13.37 37.66
C THR A 504 4.80 -12.54 37.04
N GLY A 505 4.95 -12.57 35.71
CA GLY A 505 6.03 -11.86 35.04
C GLY A 505 6.09 -12.17 33.55
N HIS A 506 7.31 -12.28 33.05
CA HIS A 506 7.59 -12.70 31.68
C HIS A 506 8.73 -13.71 31.71
N VAL A 507 8.76 -14.56 30.70
CA VAL A 507 9.80 -15.56 30.48
C VAL A 507 10.34 -15.36 29.07
N THR A 508 11.62 -15.63 28.88
CA THR A 508 12.29 -15.62 27.58
C THR A 508 12.87 -16.99 27.33
N ILE A 509 12.58 -17.55 26.15
CA ILE A 509 13.16 -18.81 25.69
C ILE A 509 14.25 -18.48 24.67
N ASP A 510 15.45 -19.05 24.82
CA ASP A 510 16.43 -19.06 23.74
C ASP A 510 16.04 -20.14 22.73
N GLY A 511 15.48 -19.70 21.62
CA GLY A 511 15.02 -20.53 20.52
C GLY A 511 16.00 -20.60 19.35
N ARG A 512 17.27 -20.19 19.51
CA ARG A 512 18.26 -20.20 18.40
C ARG A 512 18.34 -21.55 17.70
N GLU A 513 18.47 -22.63 18.47
CA GLU A 513 18.60 -23.98 17.92
C GLU A 513 17.34 -24.41 17.16
N HIS A 514 16.15 -24.11 17.70
CA HIS A 514 14.88 -24.39 17.05
C HIS A 514 14.73 -23.60 15.75
N ARG A 515 15.09 -22.32 15.75
CA ARG A 515 15.02 -21.47 14.56
C ARG A 515 16.02 -21.91 13.49
N GLU A 516 17.27 -22.22 13.86
CA GLU A 516 18.27 -22.72 12.89
C GLU A 516 17.79 -24.02 12.24
N LYS A 517 17.28 -24.98 13.03
CA LYS A 517 16.67 -26.21 12.52
C LYS A 517 15.46 -25.92 11.64
N ALA A 518 14.58 -25.01 12.05
CA ALA A 518 13.41 -24.59 11.28
C ALA A 518 13.81 -24.00 9.93
N LEU A 519 14.77 -23.07 9.92
CA LEU A 519 15.27 -22.43 8.72
C LEU A 519 15.90 -23.46 7.76
N MET A 520 16.65 -24.42 8.30
CA MET A 520 17.22 -25.51 7.49
C MET A 520 16.14 -26.46 6.94
N SER A 521 15.08 -26.74 7.70
CA SER A 521 14.01 -27.66 7.30
C SER A 521 12.93 -27.06 6.39
N ALA A 522 12.60 -25.77 6.53
CA ALA A 522 11.41 -25.16 5.94
C ALA A 522 11.60 -24.59 4.52
N HIS A 523 12.55 -25.08 3.72
CA HIS A 523 12.96 -24.44 2.45
C HIS A 523 13.29 -22.93 2.59
N SER A 524 13.53 -22.42 3.80
CA SER A 524 13.69 -20.98 4.05
C SER A 524 14.97 -20.42 3.39
N ALA A 525 15.96 -21.27 3.14
CA ALA A 525 17.13 -20.95 2.32
C ALA A 525 16.69 -20.49 0.92
N GLN A 526 15.76 -21.20 0.28
CA GLN A 526 15.21 -20.81 -1.02
C GLN A 526 14.48 -19.47 -0.94
N THR A 527 13.70 -19.22 0.13
CA THR A 527 13.04 -17.91 0.32
C THR A 527 14.05 -16.78 0.49
N THR A 528 15.20 -17.04 1.10
CA THR A 528 16.28 -16.07 1.29
C THR A 528 17.02 -15.78 -0.02
N PHE A 529 17.31 -16.82 -0.81
CA PHE A 529 17.87 -16.65 -2.15
C PHE A 529 16.91 -15.93 -3.09
N ALA A 530 15.62 -16.24 -3.04
CA ALA A 530 14.60 -15.53 -3.80
C ALA A 530 14.49 -14.06 -3.38
N GLY A 531 14.47 -13.77 -2.07
CA GLY A 531 14.47 -12.39 -1.57
C GLY A 531 15.73 -11.60 -1.96
N SER A 532 16.90 -12.25 -1.98
CA SER A 532 18.15 -11.66 -2.45
C SER A 532 18.09 -11.34 -3.94
N MET A 533 17.66 -12.30 -4.77
CA MET A 533 17.48 -12.10 -6.21
C MET A 533 16.43 -11.02 -6.51
N ARG A 534 15.34 -10.97 -5.75
CA ARG A 534 14.35 -9.89 -5.84
C ARG A 534 15.01 -8.54 -5.59
N ALA A 535 15.79 -8.39 -4.52
CA ALA A 535 16.45 -7.12 -4.19
C ALA A 535 17.44 -6.67 -5.28
N MET A 536 18.09 -7.60 -5.98
CA MET A 536 18.95 -7.30 -7.13
C MET A 536 18.12 -6.79 -8.32
N PHE A 537 17.05 -7.51 -8.68
CA PHE A 537 16.20 -7.16 -9.82
C PHE A 537 15.25 -6.00 -9.58
N ASP A 538 15.05 -5.55 -8.34
CA ASP A 538 14.09 -4.50 -8.00
C ASP A 538 14.64 -3.07 -8.23
N THR A 539 14.86 -2.76 -9.51
CA THR A 539 15.46 -1.50 -9.96
C THR A 539 14.87 -1.01 -11.29
N TYR A 540 14.88 0.29 -11.46
CA TYR A 540 14.61 0.99 -12.72
C TYR A 540 15.87 1.31 -13.52
N SER A 541 17.06 1.01 -12.97
CA SER A 541 18.34 1.23 -13.64
C SER A 541 18.66 0.08 -14.62
N PRO A 542 18.85 0.38 -15.92
CA PRO A 542 19.33 -0.61 -16.89
C PRO A 542 20.70 -1.19 -16.51
N ALA A 543 21.61 -0.37 -15.98
CA ALA A 543 22.96 -0.81 -15.64
C ALA A 543 22.95 -1.78 -14.44
N ARG A 544 22.17 -1.47 -13.40
CA ARG A 544 21.96 -2.35 -12.24
C ARG A 544 21.26 -3.65 -12.63
N LEU A 545 20.31 -3.59 -13.56
CA LEU A 545 19.62 -4.76 -14.07
C LEU A 545 20.57 -5.70 -14.83
N ARG A 546 21.45 -5.15 -15.68
CA ARG A 546 22.51 -5.91 -16.36
C ARG A 546 23.46 -6.54 -15.35
N HIS A 547 23.96 -5.77 -14.39
CA HIS A 547 24.84 -6.28 -13.32
C HIS A 547 24.19 -7.44 -12.55
N SER A 548 22.89 -7.31 -12.24
CA SER A 548 22.12 -8.35 -11.56
C SER A 548 22.01 -9.63 -12.39
N VAL A 549 21.76 -9.51 -13.69
CA VAL A 549 21.71 -10.66 -14.62
C VAL A 549 23.07 -11.36 -14.68
N ASP A 550 24.15 -10.61 -14.83
CA ASP A 550 25.53 -11.12 -14.89
C ASP A 550 25.96 -11.80 -13.59
N TYR A 551 25.55 -11.24 -12.45
CA TYR A 551 25.83 -11.82 -11.14
C TYR A 551 25.06 -13.12 -10.92
N VAL A 552 23.77 -13.15 -11.25
CA VAL A 552 22.91 -14.31 -11.04
C VAL A 552 23.26 -15.46 -12.00
N SER A 553 23.66 -15.16 -13.25
CA SER A 553 24.02 -16.18 -14.24
C SER A 553 25.28 -16.96 -13.83
N ARG A 554 26.25 -16.29 -13.18
CA ARG A 554 27.50 -16.89 -12.65
C ARG A 554 27.32 -17.77 -11.42
N GLY A 555 26.12 -17.80 -10.83
CA GLY A 555 25.84 -18.51 -9.59
C GLY A 555 25.95 -17.56 -8.38
N PRO A 556 24.83 -17.08 -7.82
CA PRO A 556 24.83 -16.04 -6.81
C PRO A 556 25.39 -16.57 -5.48
N LYS A 557 26.26 -15.78 -4.84
CA LYS A 557 26.79 -16.07 -3.49
C LYS A 557 26.03 -15.35 -2.37
N GLY A 558 25.20 -14.36 -2.75
CA GLY A 558 24.28 -13.68 -1.84
C GLY A 558 24.20 -12.18 -2.14
N LEU A 559 23.29 -11.49 -1.47
CA LEU A 559 23.10 -10.04 -1.68
C LEU A 559 24.31 -9.21 -1.21
N ALA A 560 24.95 -9.59 -0.11
CA ALA A 560 26.11 -8.87 0.42
C ALA A 560 27.31 -8.89 -0.54
N ASP A 561 27.56 -10.04 -1.16
CA ASP A 561 28.64 -10.20 -2.14
C ASP A 561 28.34 -9.41 -3.43
N PHE A 562 27.07 -9.36 -3.85
CA PHE A 562 26.65 -8.53 -4.96
C PHE A 562 26.82 -7.04 -4.67
N ASP A 563 26.43 -6.57 -3.48
CA ASP A 563 26.58 -5.17 -3.09
C ASP A 563 28.07 -4.78 -2.97
N ALA A 564 28.93 -5.69 -2.53
CA ALA A 564 30.38 -5.48 -2.53
C ALA A 564 30.96 -5.41 -3.95
N GLU A 565 30.55 -6.30 -4.86
CA GLU A 565 30.95 -6.26 -6.26
C GLU A 565 30.48 -4.97 -6.95
N ALA A 566 29.26 -4.52 -6.65
CA ALA A 566 28.71 -3.29 -7.19
C ALA A 566 29.44 -2.04 -6.68
N ALA A 567 29.81 -2.02 -5.40
CA ALA A 567 30.61 -0.92 -4.84
C ALA A 567 31.99 -0.84 -5.50
N SER A 568 32.65 -1.99 -5.74
CA SER A 568 33.94 -2.03 -6.46
C SER A 568 33.79 -1.49 -7.88
N ALA A 569 32.77 -1.94 -8.62
CA ALA A 569 32.53 -1.46 -9.98
C ALA A 569 32.30 0.05 -10.05
N GLU A 570 31.69 0.63 -9.01
CA GLU A 570 31.50 2.08 -8.88
C GLU A 570 32.80 2.83 -8.60
N GLU A 571 33.64 2.31 -7.70
CA GLU A 571 34.96 2.88 -7.40
C GLU A 571 35.88 2.84 -8.61
N ASP A 572 35.81 1.77 -9.41
CA ASP A 572 36.58 1.58 -10.63
C ASP A 572 36.05 2.41 -11.82
N GLY A 573 34.87 3.03 -11.68
CA GLY A 573 34.25 3.83 -12.73
C GLY A 573 33.76 3.00 -13.93
N ASP A 574 33.36 1.75 -13.72
CA ASP A 574 32.87 0.88 -14.80
C ASP A 574 31.50 1.38 -15.29
N GLU A 575 31.51 2.16 -16.37
CA GLU A 575 30.32 2.74 -17.01
C GLU A 575 29.27 1.69 -17.43
N ARG A 576 29.62 0.40 -17.47
CA ARG A 576 28.68 -0.68 -17.77
C ARG A 576 27.66 -0.92 -16.65
N TYR A 577 28.00 -0.58 -15.40
CA TYR A 577 27.18 -0.90 -14.22
C TYR A 577 26.70 0.34 -13.45
N ILE A 578 26.92 1.54 -14.00
CA ILE A 578 26.55 2.81 -13.37
C ILE A 578 25.69 3.61 -14.33
N ASP A 579 24.53 4.07 -13.86
CA ASP A 579 23.72 5.07 -14.55
C ASP A 579 23.12 6.08 -13.55
N TRP A 580 22.52 7.14 -14.09
CA TRP A 580 21.97 8.22 -13.29
C TRP A 580 20.73 7.80 -12.49
N VAL A 581 19.94 6.83 -12.97
CA VAL A 581 18.78 6.29 -12.24
C VAL A 581 19.26 5.49 -11.04
N LEU A 582 20.36 4.73 -11.15
CA LEU A 582 20.95 4.04 -10.00
C LEU A 582 21.39 5.03 -8.91
N ARG A 583 21.98 6.17 -9.30
CA ARG A 583 22.37 7.23 -8.35
C ARG A 583 21.14 7.83 -7.67
N GLU A 584 20.06 8.06 -8.41
CA GLU A 584 18.80 8.55 -7.87
C GLU A 584 18.18 7.55 -6.87
N GLU A 585 18.11 6.27 -7.23
CA GLU A 585 17.62 5.23 -6.33
C GLU A 585 18.43 5.15 -5.03
N LYS A 586 19.76 5.33 -5.09
CA LYS A 586 20.63 5.39 -3.92
C LYS A 586 20.39 6.66 -3.09
N ALA A 587 20.33 7.82 -3.72
CA ALA A 587 20.12 9.10 -3.04
C ALA A 587 18.79 9.12 -2.29
N GLN A 588 17.70 8.64 -2.91
CA GLN A 588 16.39 8.53 -2.25
C GLN A 588 16.44 7.58 -1.05
N ARG A 589 17.15 6.45 -1.19
CA ARG A 589 17.33 5.50 -0.10
C ARG A 589 18.13 6.10 1.06
N GLU A 590 19.22 6.79 0.78
CA GLU A 590 20.05 7.46 1.79
C GLU A 590 19.29 8.59 2.49
N GLU A 591 18.56 9.41 1.74
CA GLU A 591 17.69 10.45 2.30
C GLU A 591 16.64 9.83 3.23
N ARG A 592 16.02 8.71 2.82
CA ARG A 592 15.03 8.01 3.64
C ARG A 592 15.65 7.41 4.91
N LEU A 593 16.83 6.79 4.81
CA LEU A 593 17.51 6.16 5.93
C LEU A 593 18.09 7.19 6.91
N SER A 594 18.47 8.38 6.42
CA SER A 594 18.97 9.49 7.23
C SER A 594 17.87 10.27 7.96
N LYS A 595 16.66 10.36 7.40
CA LYS A 595 15.47 10.91 8.09
C LYS A 595 15.23 10.12 9.38
N ARG A 596 15.53 10.75 10.53
CA ARG A 596 15.37 10.18 11.89
C ARG A 596 14.08 9.38 11.98
N ARG A 597 14.19 8.14 12.49
CA ARG A 597 13.09 7.24 12.84
C ARG A 597 12.19 7.92 13.90
N HIS A 598 11.33 8.86 13.51
CA HIS A 598 10.47 9.59 14.42
C HIS A 598 9.27 8.73 14.82
N GLY A 599 9.14 8.54 16.13
CA GLY A 599 8.23 7.59 16.75
C GLY A 599 9.04 6.63 17.60
N LYS A 600 8.54 6.26 18.78
CA LYS A 600 8.98 4.99 19.38
C LYS A 600 8.72 3.96 18.30
N LEU A 601 9.79 3.46 17.70
CA LEU A 601 9.74 2.35 16.78
C LEU A 601 8.70 1.39 17.34
N ASN A 602 7.71 1.03 16.53
CA ASN A 602 6.91 -0.14 16.88
C ASN A 602 7.93 -1.20 17.31
N ARG A 603 7.75 -1.67 18.56
CA ARG A 603 8.68 -2.57 19.25
C ARG A 603 9.28 -3.57 18.25
N PRO A 604 10.59 -3.84 18.35
CA PRO A 604 11.48 -4.25 17.27
C PRO A 604 10.87 -5.19 16.23
N GLY A 605 11.17 -4.95 14.95
CA GLY A 605 10.80 -5.81 13.82
C GLY A 605 11.40 -7.24 13.92
N PRO A 606 11.04 -8.14 12.99
CA PRO A 606 11.55 -9.52 12.89
C PRO A 606 13.08 -9.65 12.96
N ASP A 607 13.79 -8.61 12.53
CA ASP A 607 15.23 -8.65 12.22
C ASP A 607 16.06 -7.65 13.05
N TRP A 608 15.52 -7.17 14.17
CA TRP A 608 16.26 -6.26 15.06
C TRP A 608 17.54 -6.92 15.59
N ARG A 609 18.59 -6.10 15.80
CA ARG A 609 19.84 -6.51 16.49
C ARG A 609 19.50 -7.27 17.77
N MET A 610 19.71 -8.57 17.74
CA MET A 610 19.13 -9.49 18.73
C MET A 610 19.74 -9.36 20.13
N ASP A 611 20.90 -8.72 20.21
CA ASP A 611 21.66 -8.34 21.39
C ASP A 611 21.07 -7.12 22.13
N GLU A 612 20.21 -6.33 21.48
CA GLU A 612 19.56 -5.14 22.05
C GLU A 612 18.07 -5.38 22.37
N TRP A 613 17.58 -6.62 22.25
CA TRP A 613 16.20 -6.94 22.55
C TRP A 613 15.94 -6.87 24.06
N HIS A 614 15.24 -5.82 24.50
CA HIS A 614 14.78 -5.70 25.88
C HIS A 614 13.33 -6.20 26.02
N PRO A 615 13.00 -6.90 27.12
CA PRO A 615 11.64 -7.32 27.37
C PRO A 615 10.67 -6.14 27.31
N TRP A 616 9.51 -6.40 26.73
CA TRP A 616 8.39 -5.49 26.68
C TRP A 616 8.15 -4.87 28.06
N ALA A 617 8.46 -3.56 28.20
CA ALA A 617 8.34 -2.82 29.46
C ALA A 617 7.11 -3.26 30.26
N GLY A 618 7.37 -3.98 31.36
CA GLY A 618 6.43 -4.28 32.42
C GLY A 618 6.87 -3.51 33.66
N ALA A 619 5.94 -3.26 34.58
CA ALA A 619 6.32 -2.71 35.88
C ALA A 619 7.40 -3.63 36.49
N PRO A 620 8.46 -3.07 37.11
CA PRO A 620 9.37 -3.88 37.89
C PRO A 620 8.56 -4.69 38.90
N ILE A 621 8.91 -5.95 39.03
CA ILE A 621 8.37 -6.81 40.07
C ILE A 621 8.86 -6.18 41.39
N ASN A 622 7.93 -5.62 42.16
CA ASN A 622 8.17 -5.32 43.58
C ASN A 622 7.98 -6.59 44.39
#